data_AF-A0A7C7ZE45-F1
#
_entry.id   AF-A0A7C7ZE45-F1
#
_cell.length_a   1.000
_cell.length_b   1.000
_cell.length_c   1.000
_cell.angle_alpha   90.00
_cell.angle_beta   90.00
_cell.angle_gamma   90.00
#
_symmetry.space_group_name_H-M   'P 1'
#
loop_
_entity.id
_entity.type
_entity.pdbx_description
1 polymer ?
#
loop_
_entity_poly.entity_id
_entity_poly.type
_entity_poly.pdbx_seq_one_letter_code
_entity_poly.pdbx_strand_id
1 'polypeptide(L)' 'MIHPYSNETQTRWDHGDFKVQLIQPNNTRPIGFCDGSAADLAELQQMAESEGADEMRIEKKSLKTGREIWTLHGGG' A
#
# COMPACT_ATOMS: atom_id res chain seq x y z
N MET A 1 -6.83 0.58 -8.09
CA MET A 1 -7.74 1.01 -7.00
C MET A 1 -7.25 0.39 -5.70
N ILE A 2 -7.23 1.14 -4.60
CA ILE A 2 -6.71 0.66 -3.31
C ILE A 2 -7.79 -0.15 -2.59
N HIS A 3 -7.49 -1.39 -2.24
CA HIS A 3 -8.38 -2.26 -1.49
C HIS A 3 -7.98 -2.27 -0.01
N PRO A 4 -8.88 -1.92 0.93
CA PRO A 4 -8.55 -1.96 2.35
C PRO A 4 -8.26 -3.40 2.82
N TYR A 5 -7.51 -3.52 3.91
CA TYR A 5 -7.20 -4.81 4.50
C TYR A 5 -8.49 -5.53 4.94
N SER A 6 -8.66 -6.75 4.47
CA SER A 6 -9.76 -7.65 4.79
C SER A 6 -9.33 -9.09 4.50
N ASN A 7 -10.05 -10.07 5.06
CA ASN A 7 -9.71 -11.48 4.85
C ASN A 7 -9.77 -11.87 3.36
N GLU A 8 -10.72 -11.31 2.62
CA GLU A 8 -10.85 -11.50 1.17
C GLU A 8 -9.63 -10.91 0.41
N THR A 9 -9.23 -9.68 0.73
CA THR A 9 -8.13 -9.01 0.03
C THR A 9 -6.77 -9.62 0.36
N GLN A 10 -6.60 -10.07 1.61
CA GLN A 10 -5.44 -10.86 2.04
C GLN A 10 -5.35 -12.21 1.30
N THR A 11 -6.49 -12.88 1.10
CA THR A 11 -6.55 -14.14 0.34
C THR A 11 -6.15 -13.88 -1.11
N ARG A 12 -6.72 -12.86 -1.76
CA ARG A 12 -6.34 -12.44 -3.12
C ARG A 12 -4.85 -12.11 -3.25
N TRP A 13 -4.27 -11.43 -2.25
CA TRP A 13 -2.83 -11.21 -2.20
C TRP A 13 -2.04 -12.51 -2.16
N ASP A 14 -2.44 -13.46 -1.31
CA ASP A 14 -1.78 -14.77 -1.20
C ASP A 14 -1.79 -15.50 -2.55
N HIS A 15 -2.97 -15.53 -3.20
CA HIS A 15 -3.19 -16.09 -4.53
C HIS A 15 -2.44 -15.35 -5.66
N GLY A 16 -2.04 -14.09 -5.45
CA GLY A 16 -1.27 -13.30 -6.40
C GLY A 16 -2.10 -12.41 -7.32
N ASP A 17 -3.38 -12.20 -7.00
CA ASP A 17 -4.24 -11.23 -7.69
C ASP A 17 -3.80 -9.78 -7.46
N PHE A 18 -3.08 -9.53 -6.36
CA PHE A 18 -2.53 -8.21 -6.05
C PHE A 18 -1.01 -8.22 -6.14
N LYS A 19 -0.47 -7.15 -6.75
CA LYS A 19 0.96 -6.97 -6.94
C LYS A 19 1.61 -6.17 -5.82
N VAL A 20 0.88 -5.24 -5.20
CA VAL A 20 1.39 -4.39 -4.12
C VAL A 20 0.67 -4.60 -2.79
N GLN A 21 1.45 -4.69 -1.71
CA GLN A 21 0.97 -4.68 -0.32
C GLN A 21 1.33 -3.35 0.34
N LEU A 22 0.35 -2.69 0.95
CA LEU A 22 0.52 -1.44 1.66
C LEU A 22 0.72 -1.70 3.15
N ILE A 23 1.81 -1.20 3.72
CA ILE A 23 2.12 -1.31 5.15
C ILE A 23 2.47 0.05 5.74
N GLN A 24 2.48 0.14 7.07
CA GLN A 24 3.00 1.30 7.79
C GLN A 24 4.28 0.90 8.54
N PRO A 25 5.24 1.82 8.76
CA PRO A 25 6.50 1.48 9.42
C PRO A 25 6.30 0.98 10.87
N ASN A 26 5.24 1.43 11.55
CA ASN A 26 4.91 1.03 12.91
C ASN A 26 3.90 -0.13 13.01
N ASN A 27 3.45 -0.67 11.87
CA ASN A 27 2.42 -1.71 11.85
C ASN A 27 2.86 -2.88 10.97
N THR A 28 2.99 -4.05 11.58
CA THR A 28 3.29 -5.29 10.85
C THR A 28 2.10 -5.81 10.04
N ARG A 29 0.90 -5.29 10.30
CA ARG A 29 -0.30 -5.64 9.52
C ARG A 29 -0.42 -4.72 8.31
N PRO A 30 -0.72 -5.28 7.12
CA PRO A 30 -1.04 -4.46 5.96
C PRO A 30 -2.32 -3.65 6.22
N ILE A 31 -2.31 -2.42 5.74
CA ILE A 31 -3.46 -1.51 5.77
C ILE A 31 -4.33 -1.70 4.52
N GLY A 32 -3.77 -2.25 3.45
CA GLY A 32 -4.46 -2.50 2.19
C GLY A 32 -3.56 -3.14 1.14
N PHE A 33 -4.14 -3.37 -0.03
CA PHE A 33 -3.49 -3.97 -1.20
C PHE A 33 -3.90 -3.23 -2.46
N CYS A 34 -3.03 -3.21 -3.45
CA CYS A 34 -3.36 -2.66 -4.77
C CYS A 34 -2.58 -3.36 -5.88
N ASP A 35 -2.89 -3.02 -7.12
CA ASP A 35 -2.23 -3.60 -8.30
C ASP A 35 -0.89 -2.92 -8.62
N GLY A 36 -0.57 -1.81 -7.93
CA GLY A 36 0.64 -1.03 -8.18
C GLY A 36 0.55 -0.16 -9.43
N SER A 37 -0.66 0.14 -9.89
CA SER A 37 -0.87 1.04 -11.03
C SER A 37 -0.54 2.49 -10.66
N ALA A 38 -0.26 3.31 -11.66
CA ALA A 38 -0.03 4.75 -11.45
C ALA A 38 -1.25 5.45 -10.79
N ALA A 39 -2.46 4.96 -11.06
CA ALA A 39 -3.67 5.44 -10.40
C ALA A 39 -3.67 5.16 -8.89
N ASP A 40 -3.16 4.00 -8.45
CA ASP A 40 -3.05 3.68 -7.02
C ASP A 40 -2.08 4.60 -6.30
N LEU A 41 -0.98 4.97 -6.97
CA LEU A 41 -0.04 5.95 -6.43
C LEU A 41 -0.66 7.32 -6.28
N ALA A 42 -1.39 7.79 -7.29
CA ALA A 42 -2.05 9.08 -7.24
C ALA A 42 -3.10 9.14 -6.13
N GLU A 43 -3.88 8.06 -5.95
CA GLU A 43 -4.86 7.94 -4.85
C GLU A 43 -4.16 7.95 -3.49
N LEU A 44 -3.07 7.19 -3.32
CA LEU A 44 -2.30 7.17 -2.07
C LEU A 44 -1.72 8.54 -1.74
N GLN A 45 -1.17 9.23 -2.74
CA GLN A 45 -0.63 10.58 -2.60
C GLN A 45 -1.73 11.55 -2.15
N GLN A 46 -2.89 11.53 -2.83
CA GLN A 46 -4.03 12.39 -2.51
C GLN A 46 -4.61 12.11 -1.13
N MET A 47 -4.73 10.83 -0.73
CA MET A 47 -5.19 10.44 0.60
C MET A 47 -4.30 11.05 1.68
N ALA A 48 -2.99 11.00 1.48
CA ALA A 48 -2.03 11.54 2.44
C ALA A 48 -2.04 13.06 2.52
N GLU A 49 -2.13 13.72 1.37
CA GLU A 49 -2.29 15.18 1.29
C GLU A 49 -3.58 15.61 2.02
N SER A 50 -4.66 14.83 1.93
CA SER A 50 -5.93 15.08 2.62
C SER A 50 -5.86 14.84 4.13
N GLU A 51 -5.06 13.87 4.59
CA GLU A 51 -4.85 13.59 6.02
C GLU A 51 -3.92 14.60 6.71
N GLY A 52 -3.40 15.61 5.99
CA GLY A 52 -2.53 16.64 6.55
C GLY A 52 -1.12 16.14 6.86
N ALA A 53 -0.70 15.01 6.25
CA ALA A 53 0.67 14.57 6.31
C ALA A 53 1.52 15.48 5.41
N ASP A 54 2.17 16.48 6.03
CA ASP A 54 3.01 17.49 5.36
C ASP A 54 4.05 16.85 4.41
N GLU A 55 4.54 15.65 4.76
CA GLU A 55 5.43 14.85 3.93
C GLU A 55 5.07 13.35 3.99
N MET A 56 4.10 12.90 3.20
CA MET A 56 3.90 11.45 3.02
C MET A 56 5.01 10.87 2.14
N ARG A 57 5.82 9.99 2.71
CA ARG A 57 6.85 9.24 1.99
C ARG A 57 6.40 7.81 1.76
N ILE A 58 6.37 7.40 0.49
CA ILE A 58 6.08 6.01 0.09
C ILE A 58 7.40 5.31 -0.24
N GLU A 59 7.86 4.41 0.63
CA GLU A 59 9.01 3.56 0.33
C GLU A 59 8.55 2.32 -0.43
N LYS A 60 8.99 2.18 -1.68
CA LYS A 60 8.65 1.04 -2.53
C LYS A 60 9.75 -0.01 -2.45
N LYS A 61 9.40 -1.22 -2.03
CA LYS A 61 10.30 -2.37 -1.97
C LYS A 61 9.82 -3.48 -2.90
N SER A 62 10.52 -3.66 -4.02
CA SER A 62 10.24 -4.75 -4.94
C SER A 62 10.80 -6.07 -4.40
N LEU A 63 10.00 -7.13 -4.41
CA LEU A 63 10.35 -8.47 -3.99
C LEU A 63 10.80 -9.33 -5.18
N LYS A 64 11.55 -10.39 -4.89
CA LYS A 64 12.04 -11.36 -5.90
C LYS A 64 10.90 -12.09 -6.63
N THR A 65 9.70 -12.11 -6.05
CA THR A 65 8.49 -12.72 -6.63
C THR A 65 7.78 -11.84 -7.65
N GLY A 66 8.27 -10.61 -7.90
CA GLY A 66 7.63 -9.63 -8.79
C GLY A 66 6.54 -8.79 -8.11
N ARG A 67 6.24 -9.09 -6.84
CA ARG A 67 5.37 -8.29 -5.97
C ARG A 67 6.14 -7.13 -5.34
N GLU A 68 5.44 -6.13 -4.82
CA GLU A 68 6.03 -4.98 -4.15
C GLU A 68 5.38 -4.75 -2.79
N ILE A 69 6.17 -4.23 -1.85
CA ILE A 69 5.69 -3.77 -0.55
C ILE A 69 5.90 -2.27 -0.54
N TRP A 70 4.83 -1.50 -0.36
CA TRP A 70 4.91 -0.06 -0.22
C TRP A 70 4.68 0.32 1.23
N THR A 71 5.70 0.89 1.84
CA THR A 71 5.65 1.39 3.21
C THR A 71 5.23 2.85 3.18
N LEU A 72 4.06 3.14 3.72
CA LEU A 72 3.53 4.49 3.85
C LEU A 72 4.04 5.11 5.15
N HIS A 73 4.94 6.08 5.03
CA HIS A 73 5.37 6.93 6.13
C HIS A 73 4.45 8.17 6.15
N GLY A 74 3.37 8.10 6.93
CA GLY A 74 2.56 9.26 7.31
C GLY A 74 2.93 9.67 8.73
N GLY A 75 3.20 10.97 8.94
CA GLY A 75 3.54 11.53 10.25
C GLY A 75 2.40 11.31 11.26
N GLY A 76 2.76 10.89 12.47
CA GLY A 76 1.83 10.72 13.60
C GLY A 76 1.50 12.01 14.32
#